data_AF-X8E1M4-F1
#
_entry.id   AF-X8E1M4-F1
#
_cell.length_a   1.000
_cell.length_b   1.000
_cell.length_c   1.000
_cell.angle_alpha   90.00
_cell.angle_beta   90.00
_cell.angle_gamma   90.00
#
_symmetry.space_group_name_H-M   'P 1'
#
loop_
_entity.id
_entity.type
_entity.pdbx_description
1 polymer ?
#
loop_
_entity_poly.entity_id
_entity_poly.type
_entity_poly.pdbx_seq_one_letter_code
_entity_poly.pdbx_strand_id
1 'polypeptide(L)'
;MVAGAPVRCDAYEQRTFISVAKDPDARGLTLTGDPPAIETVNLGEVNGLKFMYYELLKKDGESATLTKDGKHYTVKGTVRGSDSQGADGMIKPFRVDVTCP
;
A
#
# COMPACT_ATOMS: atom_id res chain seq x y z
N MET A 1 -7.07 -1.56 -5.78
CA MET A 1 -6.34 -2.15 -6.93
C MET A 1 -7.26 -2.12 -8.12
N VAL A 2 -6.74 -1.73 -9.29
CA VAL A 2 -7.54 -1.71 -10.52
C VAL A 2 -7.74 -3.16 -10.95
N ALA A 3 -8.99 -3.61 -11.00
CA ALA A 3 -9.31 -4.94 -11.50
C ALA A 3 -8.75 -5.11 -12.93
N GLY A 4 -7.88 -6.10 -13.13
CA GLY A 4 -7.33 -6.47 -14.45
C GLY A 4 -5.91 -5.98 -14.77
N ALA A 5 -5.28 -5.14 -13.94
CA ALA A 5 -3.88 -4.77 -14.14
C ALA A 5 -2.94 -5.90 -13.64
N PRO A 6 -1.90 -6.30 -14.39
CA PRO A 6 -0.96 -7.32 -13.94
C PRO A 6 -0.27 -6.90 -12.64
N VAL A 7 -0.20 -7.82 -11.68
CA VAL A 7 0.51 -7.62 -10.42
C VAL A 7 1.90 -8.23 -10.56
N ARG A 8 2.92 -7.49 -10.11
CA ARG A 8 4.29 -7.98 -10.00
C ARG A 8 4.66 -8.11 -8.53
N CYS A 9 5.18 -9.28 -8.16
CA CYS A 9 5.68 -9.55 -6.83
C CYS A 9 7.15 -9.95 -6.91
N ASP A 10 8.05 -9.11 -6.37
CA ASP A 10 9.48 -9.36 -6.30
C ASP A 10 9.90 -9.56 -4.85
N ALA A 11 10.73 -10.55 -4.58
CA ALA A 11 11.32 -10.78 -3.26
C ALA A 11 12.83 -10.55 -3.30
N TYR A 12 13.34 -9.70 -2.42
CA TYR A 12 14.77 -9.38 -2.33
C TYR A 12 15.13 -9.08 -0.87
N GLU A 13 16.18 -9.69 -0.33
CA GLU A 13 16.72 -9.42 1.02
C GLU A 13 15.63 -9.25 2.11
N GLN A 14 14.78 -10.27 2.28
CA GLN A 14 13.66 -10.30 3.24
C GLN A 14 12.58 -9.23 3.02
N ARG A 15 12.59 -8.53 1.88
CA ARG A 15 11.52 -7.62 1.46
C ARG A 15 10.72 -8.23 0.33
N THR A 16 9.41 -8.02 0.37
CA THR A 16 8.50 -8.35 -0.72
C THR A 16 7.90 -7.06 -1.26
N PHE A 17 8.14 -6.80 -2.54
CA PHE A 17 7.58 -5.66 -3.27
C PHE A 17 6.42 -6.15 -4.11
N ILE A 18 5.23 -5.62 -3.87
CA ILE A 18 4.02 -5.94 -4.63
C ILE A 18 3.61 -4.66 -5.36
N SER A 19 3.61 -4.66 -6.68
CA SER A 19 3.32 -3.47 -7.49
C SER A 19 2.30 -3.76 -8.58
N VAL A 20 1.54 -2.73 -8.95
CA VAL A 20 0.67 -2.78 -10.13
C VAL A 20 1.52 -2.41 -11.36
N ALA A 21 1.59 -3.31 -12.34
CA ALA A 21 2.41 -3.10 -13.54
C ALA A 21 1.88 -1.95 -14.39
N LYS A 22 2.80 -1.11 -14.91
CA LYS A 22 2.50 0.06 -15.76
C LYS A 22 1.53 1.06 -15.10
N ASP A 23 1.55 1.14 -13.79
CA ASP A 23 0.70 2.05 -13.03
C ASP A 23 1.33 3.44 -12.93
N PRO A 24 0.72 4.51 -13.48
CA PRO A 24 1.28 5.86 -13.43
C PRO A 24 1.43 6.39 -12.00
N ASP A 25 0.63 5.88 -11.05
CA ASP A 25 0.68 6.28 -9.64
C ASP A 25 1.61 5.40 -8.79
N ALA A 26 2.28 4.42 -9.42
CA ALA A 26 3.18 3.46 -8.78
C ALA A 26 2.57 2.75 -7.55
N ARG A 27 1.27 2.39 -7.60
CA ARG A 27 0.59 1.76 -6.46
C ARG A 27 1.20 0.40 -6.15
N GLY A 28 1.31 0.13 -4.86
CA GLY A 28 1.96 -1.07 -4.38
C GLY A 28 2.09 -1.16 -2.87
N LEU A 29 2.65 -2.27 -2.44
CA LEU A 29 2.97 -2.60 -1.06
C LEU A 29 4.47 -2.92 -0.99
N THR A 30 5.12 -2.45 0.07
CA THR A 30 6.40 -3.02 0.48
C THR A 30 6.19 -3.72 1.81
N LEU A 31 6.57 -4.99 1.86
CA LEU A 31 6.51 -5.84 3.04
C LEU A 31 7.91 -6.26 3.45
N THR A 32 8.12 -6.51 4.75
CA THR A 32 9.41 -6.92 5.33
C THR A 32 9.23 -8.18 6.19
N GLY A 33 10.27 -9.01 6.27
CA GLY A 33 10.34 -10.16 7.18
C GLY A 33 9.52 -11.39 6.76
N ASP A 34 9.58 -12.42 7.62
CA ASP A 34 8.79 -13.65 7.55
C ASP A 34 8.39 -14.07 8.98
N PRO A 35 7.11 -13.97 9.39
CA PRO A 35 5.96 -13.57 8.60
C PRO A 35 6.02 -12.11 8.13
N PRO A 36 5.41 -11.78 6.98
CA PRO A 36 5.51 -10.44 6.40
C PRO A 36 4.81 -9.40 7.28
N ALA A 37 5.45 -8.26 7.44
CA ALA A 37 4.93 -7.04 8.06
C ALA A 37 4.84 -5.93 7.01
N ILE A 38 3.93 -4.97 7.22
CA ILE A 38 3.79 -3.81 6.35
C ILE A 38 4.95 -2.85 6.62
N GLU A 39 5.60 -2.40 5.56
CA GLU A 39 6.52 -1.27 5.62
C GLU A 39 5.86 -0.03 4.99
N THR A 40 5.35 -0.18 3.76
CA THR A 40 4.65 0.91 3.06
C THR A 40 3.42 0.42 2.29
N VAL A 41 2.44 1.31 2.13
CA VAL A 41 1.30 1.16 1.22
C VAL A 41 1.21 2.42 0.36
N ASN A 42 1.43 2.30 -0.94
CA ASN A 42 1.16 3.37 -1.91
C ASN A 42 -0.18 3.11 -2.60
N LEU A 43 -1.17 3.97 -2.35
CA LEU A 43 -2.50 3.90 -2.96
C LEU A 43 -2.68 4.85 -4.14
N GLY A 44 -1.64 5.66 -4.44
CA GLY A 44 -1.60 6.57 -5.56
C GLY A 44 -2.23 7.93 -5.25
N GLU A 45 -2.57 8.66 -6.32
CA GLU A 45 -3.16 9.98 -6.23
C GLU A 45 -4.65 9.94 -6.60
N VAL A 46 -5.49 10.60 -5.81
CA VAL A 46 -6.91 10.80 -6.12
C VAL A 46 -7.25 12.26 -5.88
N ASN A 47 -7.71 12.95 -6.93
CA ASN A 47 -8.07 14.37 -6.89
C ASN A 47 -6.97 15.29 -6.31
N GLY A 48 -5.70 15.05 -6.69
CA GLY A 48 -4.56 15.86 -6.24
C GLY A 48 -4.05 15.53 -4.83
N LEU A 49 -4.63 14.53 -4.16
CA LEU A 49 -4.17 14.03 -2.86
C LEU A 49 -3.47 12.69 -3.04
N LYS A 50 -2.23 12.59 -2.57
CA LYS A 50 -1.46 11.34 -2.52
C LYS A 50 -1.78 10.59 -1.24
N PHE A 51 -2.08 9.30 -1.37
CA PHE A 51 -2.43 8.43 -0.26
C PHE A 51 -1.33 7.41 -0.04
N MET A 52 -0.53 7.62 1.00
CA MET A 52 0.64 6.81 1.29
C MET A 52 0.76 6.55 2.79
N TYR A 53 0.91 5.29 3.14
CA TYR A 53 1.11 4.86 4.52
C TYR A 53 2.55 4.37 4.70
N TYR A 54 3.17 4.77 5.81
CA TYR A 54 4.49 4.35 6.25
C TYR A 54 4.39 3.84 7.69
N GLU A 55 4.68 2.56 7.93
CA GLU A 55 4.49 1.96 9.26
C GLU A 55 5.27 2.68 10.37
N LEU A 56 6.50 3.11 10.05
CA LEU A 56 7.41 3.78 10.98
C LEU A 56 7.14 5.30 11.12
N LEU A 57 6.33 5.88 10.22
CA LEU A 57 6.04 7.33 10.20
C LEU A 57 4.53 7.62 10.25
N LYS A 58 3.71 6.62 10.62
CA LYS A 58 2.26 6.76 10.66
C LYS A 58 1.85 7.89 11.61
N LYS A 59 0.88 8.68 11.18
CA LYS A 59 0.30 9.77 11.98
C LYS A 59 -0.89 9.25 12.80
N ASP A 60 -1.30 10.03 13.79
CA ASP A 60 -2.49 9.73 14.56
C ASP A 60 -3.72 9.54 13.65
N GLY A 61 -4.42 8.43 13.87
CA GLY A 61 -5.59 8.00 13.09
C GLY A 61 -5.26 7.20 11.83
N GLU A 62 -3.99 7.03 11.47
CA GLU A 62 -3.56 6.12 10.41
C GLU A 62 -3.32 4.71 10.95
N SER A 63 -3.62 3.72 10.13
CA SER A 63 -3.43 2.32 10.48
C SER A 63 -3.31 1.48 9.22
N ALA A 64 -2.60 0.37 9.32
CA ALA A 64 -2.67 -0.69 8.32
C ALA A 64 -2.55 -2.05 9.01
N THR A 65 -3.28 -3.03 8.51
CA THR A 65 -3.23 -4.42 8.97
C THR A 65 -3.16 -5.33 7.77
N LEU A 66 -2.21 -6.27 7.81
CA LEU A 66 -1.98 -7.26 6.76
C LEU A 66 -2.48 -8.62 7.22
N THR A 67 -3.19 -9.30 6.33
CA THR A 67 -3.44 -10.73 6.41
C THR A 67 -2.95 -11.40 5.14
N LYS A 68 -2.23 -12.51 5.26
CA LYS A 68 -1.75 -13.32 4.15
C LYS A 68 -2.40 -14.70 4.21
N ASP A 69 -2.96 -15.13 3.08
CA ASP A 69 -3.49 -16.48 2.88
C ASP A 69 -2.86 -17.07 1.61
N GLY A 70 -1.85 -17.93 1.79
CA GLY A 70 -1.02 -18.44 0.70
C GLY A 70 -0.35 -17.32 -0.09
N LYS A 71 -0.77 -17.12 -1.35
CA LYS A 71 -0.30 -16.03 -2.23
C LYS A 71 -1.19 -14.79 -2.22
N HIS A 72 -2.30 -14.83 -1.50
CA HIS A 72 -3.23 -13.72 -1.37
C HIS A 72 -2.84 -12.83 -0.18
N TYR A 73 -2.79 -11.53 -0.41
CA TYR A 73 -2.51 -10.52 0.61
C TYR A 73 -3.70 -9.56 0.66
N THR A 74 -4.22 -9.34 1.86
CA THR A 74 -5.22 -8.31 2.14
C THR A 74 -4.61 -7.30 3.08
N VAL A 75 -4.60 -6.03 2.68
CA VAL A 75 -4.23 -4.91 3.54
C VAL A 75 -5.44 -3.99 3.73
N LYS A 76 -5.75 -3.66 4.97
CA LYS A 76 -6.83 -2.73 5.33
C LYS A 76 -6.34 -1.71 6.32
N GLY A 77 -6.97 -0.55 6.32
CA GLY A 77 -6.70 0.44 7.35
C GLY A 77 -7.25 1.81 7.02
N THR A 78 -6.60 2.82 7.58
CA THR A 78 -6.93 4.23 7.41
C THR A 78 -5.67 4.99 7.03
N VAL A 79 -5.79 5.94 6.11
CA VAL A 79 -4.65 6.70 5.59
C VAL A 79 -5.07 8.14 5.36
N ARG A 80 -4.15 9.07 5.57
CA ARG A 80 -4.35 10.48 5.25
C ARG A 80 -3.90 10.77 3.83
N GLY A 81 -4.68 11.56 3.10
CA GLY A 81 -4.24 12.12 1.83
C GLY A 81 -3.41 13.37 2.08
N SER A 82 -2.31 13.57 1.36
CA SER A 82 -1.52 14.81 1.41
C SER A 82 -1.46 15.44 0.02
N ASP A 83 -1.57 16.77 -0.04
CA ASP A 83 -1.43 17.50 -1.31
C ASP A 83 0.04 17.70 -1.70
N SER A 84 0.28 18.39 -2.83
CA SER A 84 1.63 18.68 -3.34
C SER A 84 2.45 19.63 -2.46
N GLN A 85 1.80 20.35 -1.53
CA GLN A 85 2.45 21.23 -0.55
C GLN A 85 2.71 20.51 0.78
N GLY A 86 2.28 19.25 0.90
CA GLY A 86 2.38 18.45 2.12
C GLY A 86 1.29 18.79 3.15
N ALA A 87 0.25 19.54 2.76
CA ALA A 87 -0.88 19.80 3.63
C ALA A 87 -1.71 18.54 3.81
N ASP A 88 -2.06 18.28 5.06
CA ASP A 88 -2.76 17.09 5.49
C ASP A 88 -4.27 17.19 5.21
N GLY A 89 -4.77 16.27 4.39
CA GLY A 89 -6.18 16.12 4.07
C GLY A 89 -6.92 15.21 5.06
N MET A 90 -8.11 14.76 4.65
CA MET A 90 -8.95 13.86 5.44
C MET A 90 -8.37 12.45 5.52
N ILE A 91 -8.59 11.79 6.67
CA ILE A 91 -8.37 10.35 6.82
C ILE A 91 -9.46 9.60 6.04
N LYS A 92 -9.07 8.62 5.25
CA LYS A 92 -9.97 7.74 4.49
C LYS A 92 -9.67 6.26 4.79
N PRO A 93 -10.70 5.40 4.86
CA PRO A 93 -10.48 3.97 4.91
C PRO A 93 -9.95 3.47 3.56
N PHE A 94 -9.13 2.44 3.59
CA PHE A 94 -8.67 1.76 2.40
C PHE A 94 -8.69 0.24 2.56
N ARG A 95 -8.77 -0.43 1.41
CA ARG A 95 -8.57 -1.87 1.29
C ARG A 95 -7.82 -2.19 0.00
N VAL A 96 -6.85 -3.08 0.13
CA VAL A 96 -6.02 -3.62 -0.95
C VAL A 96 -6.14 -5.13 -0.88
N ASP A 97 -6.56 -5.74 -1.99
CA ASP A 97 -6.63 -7.18 -2.16
C ASP A 97 -5.79 -7.57 -3.36
N VAL A 98 -4.78 -8.41 -3.14
CA VAL A 98 -3.81 -8.75 -4.17
C VAL A 98 -3.42 -10.20 -4.10
N THR A 99 -3.27 -10.83 -5.26
CA THR A 99 -2.75 -12.19 -5.37
C THR A 99 -1.48 -12.15 -6.20
N CYS A 100 -0.36 -12.60 -5.62
CA CYS A 100 0.87 -12.80 -6.36
C CYS A 100 0.78 -14.06 -7.24
N PRO A 101 1.41 -14.08 -8.43
CA PRO A 101 1.44 -15.26 -9.30
C PRO A 101 2.19 -16.46 -8.69
#